data_AF-A0A1C5V7I3-F1
#
_entry.id   AF-A0A1C5V7I3-F1
#
_cell.length_a   1.000
_cell.length_b   1.000
_cell.length_c   1.000
_cell.angle_alpha   90.00
_cell.angle_beta   90.00
_cell.angle_gamma   90.00
#
_symmetry.space_group_name_H-M   'P 1'
#
loop_
_entity.id
_entity.type
_entity.pdbx_description
1 polymer ?
#
loop_
_entity_poly.entity_id
_entity_poly.type
_entity_poly.pdbx_seq_one_letter_code
_entity_poly.pdbx_strand_id
1 'polypeptide(L)' 'MIRKMQNTDINRVADIWLKSNLKAHDFIPEQYWTSNYELVKEMMSQAEVYVYEDDKMIQGFVGLSNEYIEGIFA' A
#
# COMPACT_ATOMS: atom_id res chain seq x y z
N MET A 1 -3.26 -5.66 -14.97
CA MET A 1 -4.72 -5.65 -14.71
C MET A 1 -5.02 -5.13 -13.32
N ILE A 2 -6.12 -4.40 -13.15
CA ILE A 2 -6.59 -3.94 -11.83
C ILE A 2 -7.49 -5.02 -11.22
N ARG A 3 -7.27 -5.37 -9.95
CA ARG A 3 -8.08 -6.36 -9.21
C ARG A 3 -8.11 -6.05 -7.71
N LYS A 4 -9.08 -6.61 -6.99
CA LYS A 4 -9.07 -6.58 -5.52
C LYS A 4 -7.82 -7.29 -4.98
N MET A 5 -7.23 -6.69 -3.94
CA MET A 5 -6.12 -7.29 -3.21
C MET A 5 -6.54 -8.64 -2.62
N GLN A 6 -5.63 -9.61 -2.66
CA GLN A 6 -5.74 -10.90 -1.98
C GLN A 6 -4.78 -10.91 -0.79
N ASN A 7 -5.02 -11.77 0.20
CA ASN A 7 -4.14 -11.85 1.38
C ASN A 7 -2.68 -12.18 1.02
N THR A 8 -2.44 -12.90 -0.08
CA THR A 8 -1.09 -13.21 -0.58
C THR A 8 -0.33 -11.98 -1.07
N ASP A 9 -1.03 -10.88 -1.37
CA ASP A 9 -0.44 -9.66 -1.91
C ASP A 9 0.09 -8.72 -0.82
N ILE A 10 -0.33 -8.94 0.44
CA ILE A 10 -0.22 -7.93 1.52
C ILE A 10 1.22 -7.47 1.77
N ASN A 11 2.18 -8.39 1.71
CA ASN A 11 3.59 -8.04 1.91
C ASN A 11 4.08 -7.11 0.80
N ARG A 12 3.71 -7.37 -0.45
CA ARG A 12 4.12 -6.55 -1.60
C ARG A 12 3.46 -5.17 -1.55
N VAL A 13 2.19 -5.09 -1.16
CA VAL A 13 1.46 -3.83 -0.99
C VAL A 13 2.07 -2.99 0.13
N ALA A 14 2.36 -3.61 1.28
CA ALA A 14 3.03 -2.93 2.40
C ALA A 14 4.43 -2.43 2.02
N ASP A 15 5.20 -3.21 1.26
CA ASP A 15 6.52 -2.78 0.76
C ASP A 15 6.41 -1.56 -0.17
N ILE A 16 5.40 -1.53 -1.06
CA ILE A 16 5.15 -0.38 -1.94
C ILE A 16 4.78 0.83 -1.09
N TRP A 17 3.90 0.68 -0.10
CA TRP A 17 3.54 1.75 0.82
C TRP A 17 4.79 2.34 1.51
N LEU A 18 5.65 1.49 2.09
CA LEU A 18 6.82 1.96 2.82
C LEU A 18 7.79 2.67 1.88
N LYS A 19 8.15 2.06 0.75
CA LYS A 19 9.10 2.64 -0.21
C LYS A 19 8.59 3.94 -0.82
N SER A 20 7.31 4.01 -1.15
CA SER A 20 6.69 5.20 -1.72
C SER A 20 6.71 6.36 -0.73
N ASN A 21 6.37 6.09 0.54
CA ASN A 21 6.37 7.12 1.57
C ASN A 21 7.78 7.59 1.94
N LEU A 22 8.76 6.68 2.05
CA LEU A 22 10.15 7.07 2.28
C LEU A 22 10.70 7.95 1.16
N LYS A 23 10.25 7.74 -0.08
CA LYS A 23 10.68 8.53 -1.23
C LYS A 23 9.95 9.86 -1.36
N ALA A 24 8.63 9.87 -1.20
CA ALA A 24 7.80 11.06 -1.44
C ALA A 24 7.76 12.01 -0.24
N HIS A 25 7.99 11.48 0.96
CA HIS A 25 7.87 12.21 2.22
C HIS A 25 9.18 12.16 3.01
N ASP A 26 10.32 12.42 2.34
CA ASP A 26 11.66 12.46 2.94
C ASP A 26 11.81 13.53 4.04
N PHE A 27 10.91 14.51 4.06
CA PHE A 27 10.76 15.50 5.13
C PHE A 27 10.17 14.92 6.43
N ILE A 28 9.59 13.71 6.41
CA ILE A 28 9.13 12.97 7.59
C ILE A 28 10.21 11.96 8.00
N PRO A 29 10.59 11.87 9.29
CA PRO A 29 11.61 10.92 9.74
C PRO A 29 11.30 9.47 9.32
N GLU A 30 12.29 8.76 8.80
CA GLU A 30 12.19 7.35 8.39
C GLU A 30 11.58 6.46 9.48
N GLN A 31 11.90 6.74 10.75
CA GLN A 31 11.40 6.00 11.91
C GLN A 31 9.87 6.06 12.01
N TYR A 32 9.23 7.13 11.56
CA TYR A 32 7.77 7.21 11.53
C TYR A 32 7.18 6.13 10.62
N TRP A 33 7.71 5.97 9.41
CA TRP A 33 7.22 5.00 8.45
C TRP A 33 7.53 3.56 8.87
N THR A 34 8.76 3.31 9.29
CA THR A 34 9.21 1.97 9.67
C THR A 34 8.54 1.47 10.97
N SER A 35 8.30 2.34 11.94
CA SER A 35 7.59 1.97 13.18
C SER A 35 6.10 1.70 12.98
N ASN A 36 5.48 2.30 11.96
CA ASN A 36 4.07 2.08 11.62
C ASN A 36 3.84 0.95 10.60
N TYR A 37 4.90 0.33 10.08
CA TYR A 37 4.80 -0.65 9.00
C TYR A 37 3.85 -1.82 9.30
N GLU A 38 4.04 -2.51 10.43
CA GLU A 38 3.21 -3.67 10.79
C GLU A 38 1.75 -3.26 11.08
N LEU A 39 1.54 -2.11 11.72
CA LEU A 39 0.19 -1.58 11.98
C LEU A 39 -0.54 -1.27 10.67
N VAL A 40 0.10 -0.54 9.75
CA VAL A 40 -0.50 -0.15 8.48
C VAL A 40 -0.74 -1.37 7.59
N LYS A 41 0.15 -2.36 7.64
CA LYS A 41 -0.04 -3.66 6.99
C LYS A 41 -1.27 -4.41 7.52
N GLU A 42 -1.46 -4.43 8.83
CA GLU A 42 -2.67 -5.01 9.44
C GLU A 42 -3.93 -4.26 8.99
N MET A 43 -3.91 -2.93 9.02
CA MET A 43 -5.04 -2.10 8.57
C MET A 43 -5.38 -2.33 7.09
N MET A 44 -4.37 -2.39 6.21
CA MET A 44 -4.57 -2.65 4.78
C MET A 44 -5.21 -4.02 4.53
N SER A 45 -4.94 -5.03 5.36
CA SER A 45 -5.58 -6.36 5.25
C SER A 45 -7.09 -6.35 5.49
N GLN A 46 -7.59 -5.29 6.14
CA GLN A 46 -9.01 -5.10 6.46
C GLN A 46 -9.67 -4.04 5.56
N ALA A 47 -8.88 -3.29 4.79
CA ALA A 47 -9.35 -2.19 3.95
C ALA A 47 -9.79 -2.67 2.55
N GLU A 48 -10.58 -1.84 1.85
CA GLU A 48 -10.84 -2.05 0.43
C GLU A 48 -9.65 -1.56 -0.38
N VAL A 49 -8.84 -2.51 -0.86
CA VAL A 49 -7.63 -2.24 -1.66
C VAL A 49 -7.76 -2.88 -3.04
N TYR A 50 -7.46 -2.10 -4.08
CA TYR A 50 -7.24 -2.62 -5.43
C TYR A 50 -5.78 -2.48 -5.81
N VAL A 51 -5.24 -3.51 -6.43
CA VAL A 51 -3.87 -3.57 -6.91
C VAL A 51 -3.84 -3.51 -8.44
N TYR A 52 -2.80 -2.89 -8.99
CA TYR A 52 -2.44 -3.05 -10.39
C TYR A 52 -1.31 -4.08 -10.49
N GLU A 53 -1.62 -5.19 -11.15
CA GLU A 53 -0.67 -6.28 -11.42
C GLU A 53 -0.20 -6.24 -12.86
N ASP A 54 1.11 -6.26 -13.08
CA ASP A 54 1.73 -6.43 -14.40
C ASP A 54 2.82 -7.50 -14.32
N ASP A 55 2.84 -8.40 -15.30
CA ASP A 55 3.71 -9.59 -15.33
C ASP A 55 3.79 -10.35 -13.98
N LYS A 56 2.62 -10.65 -13.40
CA LYS A 56 2.45 -11.33 -12.09
C LYS A 56 3.03 -10.58 -10.90
N MET A 57 3.37 -9.30 -11.06
CA MET A 57 3.93 -8.47 -10.02
C MET A 57 3.06 -7.25 -9.78
N ILE A 58 2.77 -6.97 -8.51
CA ILE A 58 2.05 -5.75 -8.14
C ILE A 58 3.00 -4.57 -8.28
N GLN A 59 2.57 -3.59 -9.06
CA GLN A 59 3.31 -2.36 -9.34
C GLN A 59 2.74 -1.16 -8.57
N GLY A 60 1.50 -1.25 -8.10
CA GLY A 60 0.87 -0.17 -7.36
C GLY A 60 -0.48 -0.59 -6.80
N PHE A 61 -1.05 0.25 -5.95
CA PHE A 61 -2.35 0.01 -5.34
C PHE A 61 -3.08 1.30 -4.99
N VAL A 62 -4.38 1.18 -4.78
CA VAL A 62 -5.27 2.24 -4.30
C VAL A 62 -6.09 1.72 -3.13
N GLY A 63 -6.15 2.50 -2.05
CA GLY A 63 -7.02 2.27 -0.89
C GLY A 63 -8.28 3.11 -1.00
N LEU A 64 -9.43 2.49 -0.73
CA LEU A 64 -10.75 3.11 -0.86
C LEU A 64 -11.54 3.02 0.45
N SER A 65 -12.39 4.01 0.65
CA SER A 65 -13.45 4.02 1.65
C SER A 65 -14.75 4.45 0.96
N ASN A 66 -15.59 3.47 0.64
CA ASN A 66 -16.73 3.63 -0.27
C ASN A 66 -16.31 4.20 -1.63
N GLU A 67 -16.80 5.38 -2.00
CA GLU A 67 -16.48 6.06 -3.27
C GLU A 67 -15.28 7.03 -3.16
N TYR A 68 -14.59 7.06 -2.02
CA TYR A 68 -13.47 7.96 -1.75
C TYR A 68 -12.11 7.25 -1.79
N ILE A 69 -11.13 7.85 -2.47
CA ILE A 69 -9.74 7.38 -2.52
C ILE A 69 -9.00 7.93 -1.29
N GLU A 70 -8.60 7.05 -0.38
CA GLU A 70 -7.79 7.41 0.79
C GLU A 70 -6.29 7.46 0.48
N GLY A 71 -5.83 6.72 -0.52
CA GLY A 71 -4.44 6.77 -0.95
C GLY A 71 -4.17 6.00 -2.24
N ILE A 72 -3.16 6.43 -3.00
CA ILE A 72 -2.69 5.80 -4.22
C ILE A 72 -1.15 5.75 -4.21
N PHE A 73 -0.59 4.58 -4.52
CA PHE A 73 0.84 4.30 -4.38
C PHE A 73 1.34 3.46 -5.55
N ALA A 74 2.58 3.70 -6.00
CA ALA A 74 3.26 2.98 -7.07
C ALA A 74 4.79 3.09 -6.92
#